data_AF-A0A242Z064-F1
#
_entry.id   AF-A0A242Z064-F1
#
_cell.length_a   1.000
_cell.length_b   1.000
_cell.length_c   1.000
_cell.angle_alpha   90.00
_cell.angle_beta   90.00
_cell.angle_gamma   90.00
#
_symmetry.space_group_name_H-M   'P 1'
#
loop_
_entity.id
_entity.type
_entity.pdbx_description
1 polymer ?
#
loop_
_entity_poly.entity_id
_entity_poly.type
_entity_poly.pdbx_seq_one_letter_code
_entity_poly.pdbx_strand_id
1 'polypeptide(L)' 'MKNKTLPKLNRYSWRRSVNSAREQLKQTKGHNDLQLESIGDGHVWFLVRKKGSFGITQEFRIKYDTQSRTFEYFEKK' A
#
# COMPACT_ATOMS: atom_id res chain seq x y z
N MET A 1 4.49 -7.29 -32.06
CA MET A 1 4.48 -7.49 -30.59
C MET A 1 3.04 -7.36 -30.11
N LYS A 2 2.46 -8.42 -29.53
CA LYS A 2 1.08 -8.38 -29.03
C LYS A 2 1.04 -7.50 -27.79
N ASN A 3 0.37 -6.35 -27.87
CA ASN A 3 0.02 -5.55 -26.70
C ASN A 3 -0.72 -6.47 -25.73
N LYS A 4 -0.05 -6.86 -24.64
CA LYS A 4 -0.68 -7.57 -23.54
C LYS A 4 -1.69 -6.60 -22.94
N THR A 5 -2.93 -6.68 -23.40
CA THR A 5 -4.06 -6.04 -22.76
C THR A 5 -4.07 -6.58 -21.34
N LEU A 6 -3.59 -5.76 -20.38
CA LEU A 6 -3.66 -6.11 -18.97
C LEU A 6 -5.12 -6.50 -18.69
N PRO A 7 -5.37 -7.68 -18.11
CA PRO A 7 -6.73 -8.07 -17.79
C PRO A 7 -7.30 -6.94 -16.95
N LYS A 8 -8.44 -6.36 -17.38
CA LYS A 8 -9.19 -5.40 -16.57
C LYS A 8 -9.43 -6.08 -15.23
N LEU A 9 -8.55 -5.80 -14.27
CA LEU A 9 -8.64 -6.31 -12.92
C LEU A 9 -10.02 -5.88 -12.45
N ASN A 10 -10.87 -6.86 -12.16
CA ASN A 10 -12.25 -6.60 -11.77
C ASN A 10 -12.22 -5.58 -10.64
N ARG A 11 -12.79 -4.39 -10.87
CA ARG A 11 -12.68 -3.25 -9.95
C ARG A 11 -13.12 -3.63 -8.53
N TYR A 12 -14.06 -4.57 -8.40
CA TYR A 12 -14.50 -5.12 -7.12
C TYR A 12 -13.48 -6.03 -6.44
N SER A 13 -12.78 -6.90 -7.18
CA SER A 13 -11.75 -7.76 -6.61
C SER A 13 -10.54 -6.93 -6.18
N TRP A 14 -10.15 -5.95 -7.00
CA TRP A 14 -9.09 -5.00 -6.67
C TRP A 14 -9.40 -4.24 -5.39
N ARG A 15 -10.61 -3.66 -5.26
CA ARG A 15 -11.00 -2.93 -4.05
C ARG A 15 -10.98 -3.81 -2.80
N ARG A 16 -11.39 -5.08 -2.91
CA ARG A 16 -11.30 -6.05 -1.80
C ARG A 16 -9.85 -6.35 -1.42
N SER A 17 -8.97 -6.56 -2.39
CA SER A 17 -7.53 -6.77 -2.13
C SER A 17 -6.90 -5.58 -1.41
N VAL A 18 -7.20 -4.35 -1.85
CA VAL A 18 -6.68 -3.12 -1.22
C VAL A 18 -7.20 -2.95 0.20
N ASN A 19 -8.49 -3.20 0.44
CA ASN A 19 -9.07 -3.15 1.79
C ASN A 19 -8.46 -4.22 2.70
N SER A 20 -8.27 -5.44 2.20
CA SER A 20 -7.63 -6.52 2.95
C SER A 20 -6.18 -6.16 3.30
N ALA A 21 -5.43 -5.59 2.35
CA ALA A 21 -4.07 -5.12 2.57
C ALA A 21 -4.01 -4.01 3.63
N ARG A 22 -4.95 -3.06 3.58
CA ARG A 22 -5.09 -2.01 4.60
C ARG A 22 -5.34 -2.58 6.00
N GLU A 23 -6.23 -3.56 6.13
CA GLU A 23 -6.49 -4.20 7.42
C GLU A 23 -5.28 -5.02 7.93
N GLN A 24 -4.56 -5.72 7.04
CA GLN A 24 -3.32 -6.41 7.40
C GLN A 24 -2.25 -5.42 7.92
N LEU A 25 -2.09 -4.29 7.25
CA LEU A 25 -1.16 -3.27 7.69
C LEU A 25 -1.57 -2.67 9.04
N LYS A 26 -2.86 -2.36 9.26
CA LYS A 26 -3.36 -1.87 10.57
C LYS A 26 -3.11 -2.85 11.71
N GLN A 27 -3.20 -4.16 11.47
CA GLN A 27 -2.88 -5.18 12.47
C GLN A 27 -1.37 -5.23 12.80
N THR A 28 -0.53 -4.72 11.90
CA THR A 28 0.92 -4.67 12.12
C THR A 28 1.28 -3.51 13.06
N LYS A 29 1.99 -3.83 14.15
CA LYS A 29 2.36 -2.87 15.19
C LYS A 29 3.14 -1.70 14.60
N GLY A 30 2.58 -0.48 14.70
CA GLY A 30 3.23 0.75 14.27
C GLY A 30 2.67 1.37 12.98
N HIS A 31 1.65 0.76 12.36
CA HIS A 31 0.99 1.29 11.15
C HIS A 31 -0.42 1.83 11.45
N ASN A 32 -0.64 2.40 12.63
CA ASN A 32 -1.95 2.89 13.06
C ASN A 32 -2.43 4.11 12.23
N ASP A 33 -1.51 4.97 11.80
CA ASP A 33 -1.80 6.10 10.90
C ASP A 33 -1.45 5.73 9.46
N LEU A 34 -2.31 4.88 8.88
CA LEU A 34 -2.20 4.41 7.49
C LEU A 34 -3.15 5.20 6.57
N GLN A 35 -2.57 5.87 5.58
CA GLN A 35 -3.29 6.68 4.59
C GLN A 35 -3.04 6.14 3.18
N LEU A 36 -4.10 6.12 2.36
CA LEU A 36 -3.97 5.77 0.96
C LEU A 36 -3.40 6.99 0.22
N GLU A 37 -2.24 6.84 -0.41
CA GLU A 37 -1.52 7.96 -1.01
C GLU A 37 -1.72 8.02 -2.53
N SER A 38 -1.48 6.90 -3.22
CA SER A 38 -1.68 6.83 -4.67
C SER A 38 -2.06 5.43 -5.14
N ILE A 39 -2.73 5.38 -6.29
CA ILE A 39 -3.15 4.15 -6.95
C ILE A 39 -2.47 4.12 -8.31
N GLY A 40 -1.64 3.11 -8.54
CA GLY A 40 -1.00 2.84 -9.82
C GLY A 40 -1.67 1.69 -10.56
N ASP A 41 -1.20 1.43 -11.77
CA ASP A 41 -1.61 0.22 -12.50
C ASP A 41 -0.95 -1.01 -11.84
N GLY A 42 -1.77 -1.88 -11.27
CA GLY A 42 -1.33 -3.09 -10.58
C GLY A 42 -0.80 -2.93 -9.15
N HIS A 43 -0.68 -1.72 -8.61
CA HIS A 43 -0.17 -1.50 -7.25
C HIS A 43 -0.79 -0.28 -6.55
N VAL A 44 -0.66 -0.23 -5.22
CA VAL A 44 -1.20 0.82 -4.36
C VAL A 44 -0.14 1.29 -3.39
N TRP A 45 -0.02 2.60 -3.19
CA TRP A 45 0.87 3.20 -2.21
C TRP A 45 0.09 3.62 -0.97
N PHE A 46 0.57 3.17 0.19
CA PHE A 46 0.13 3.61 1.49
C PHE A 46 1.22 4.46 2.13
N LEU A 47 0.83 5.62 2.66
CA LEU A 47 1.66 6.41 3.55
C LEU A 47 1.41 5.98 4.98
N VAL A 48 2.47 5.74 5.73
CA VAL A 48 2.41 5.42 7.15
C VAL A 48 3.18 6.45 7.92
N ARG A 49 2.53 7.01 8.94
CA ARG A 49 3.17 7.91 9.88
C ARG A 49 3.34 7.21 11.21
N LYS A 50 4.56 7.22 11.71
CA LYS A 50 4.90 6.71 13.03
C LYS A 50 5.45 7.86 13.85
N LYS A 51 4.84 8.13 15.01
CA LYS A 51 5.44 9.04 15.98
C LYS A 51 6.72 8.38 16.50
N GLY A 52 7.87 8.95 16.14
CA GLY A 52 9.16 8.57 16.66
C GLY A 52 9.38 9.14 18.06
N SER A 53 10.50 8.77 18.67
CA SER A 53 10.97 9.39 19.91
C SER A 53 11.29 10.87 19.65
N PHE A 54 11.11 11.73 20.67
CA PHE A 54 11.39 13.18 20.61
C PHE A 54 10.45 14.02 19.72
N GLY A 55 9.26 13.52 19.37
CA GLY A 55 8.26 14.30 18.62
C GLY A 55 8.51 14.35 17.10
N ILE A 56 9.56 13.67 16.61
CA ILE A 56 9.83 13.55 15.18
C ILE A 56 8.90 12.47 14.60
N THR A 57 8.06 12.85 13.63
CA THR A 57 7.20 11.89 12.91
C THR A 57 8.00 11.27 11.78
N GLN A 58 8.18 9.95 11.81
CA GLN A 58 8.77 9.20 10.71
C GLN A 58 7.67 8.86 9.70
N GLU A 59 7.94 9.15 8.43
CA GLU A 59 7.06 8.79 7.32
C GLU A 59 7.64 7.63 6.52
N PHE A 60 6.82 6.63 6.23
CA PHE A 60 7.19 5.49 5.42
C PHE A 60 6.16 5.31 4.31
N ARG A 61 6.63 4.92 3.13
CA ARG A 61 5.78 4.51 2.02
C ARG A 61 5.76 2.99 1.94
N ILE A 62 4.57 2.41 1.82
CA ILE A 62 4.39 0.98 1.62
C ILE A 62 3.71 0.80 0.27
N LYS A 63 4.38 0.11 -0.64
CA LYS A 63 3.80 -0.31 -1.90
C LYS A 63 3.18 -1.68 -1.71
N TYR A 64 1.91 -1.80 -2.05
CA TYR A 64 1.19 -3.06 -2.13
C TYR A 64 0.98 -3.41 -3.60
N ASP A 65 1.63 -4.47 -4.06
CA ASP A 65 1.42 -4.99 -5.40
C ASP A 65 0.20 -5.89 -5.41
N THR A 66 -0.81 -5.54 -6.22
CA THR A 66 -2.11 -6.24 -6.22
C THR A 66 -2.08 -7.57 -6.98
N GLN A 67 -1.09 -7.78 -7.84
CA GLN A 67 -0.93 -9.02 -8.61
C GLN A 67 -0.23 -10.09 -7.78
N SER A 68 0.91 -9.74 -7.19
CA SER A 68 1.73 -10.61 -6.35
C SER A 68 1.26 -10.64 -4.88
N ARG A 69 0.43 -9.69 -4.47
CA ARG A 69 -0.06 -9.50 -3.08
C ARG A 69 1.08 -9.33 -2.06
N THR A 70 2.15 -8.67 -2.48
CA THR A 70 3.33 -8.41 -1.65
C THR A 70 3.38 -6.97 -1.18
N PHE A 71 4.07 -6.74 -0.05
CA PHE A 71 4.34 -5.42 0.50
C PHE A 71 5.82 -5.08 0.37
N GLU A 72 6.13 -3.93 -0.21
CA GLU A 72 7.47 -3.35 -0.26
C GLU A 72 7.49 -2.07 0.60
N TYR A 73 8.48 -1.94 1.49
CA TYR A 73 8.58 -0.84 2.45
C TYR A 73 9.69 0.12 2.05
N PHE A 74 9.39 1.41 2.03
CA PHE A 74 10.30 2.49 1.64
C PHE A 74 10.33 3.55 2.73
N GLU A 75 11.51 3.78 3.31
CA GLU A 75 11.69 4.92 4.21
C GLU A 75 11.70 6.22 3.41
N LYS A 76 10.92 7.20 3.85
CA LYS A 76 10.95 8.54 3.29
C LYS A 76 12.07 9.31 4.02
N LYS A 77 13.19 9.51 3.33
CA LYS A 77 14.31 10.34 3.83
C LYS A 77 13.91 11.79 3.98
#